data_AF-A0A8X6HQ44-F1
#
_entry.id   AF-A0A8X6HQ44-F1
#
_cell.length_a   1.000
_cell.length_b   1.000
_cell.length_c   1.000
_cell.angle_alpha   90.00
_cell.angle_beta   90.00
_cell.angle_gamma   90.00
#
_symmetry.space_group_name_H-M   'P 1'
#
loop_
_entity.id
_entity.type
_entity.pdbx_description
1 polymer ?
#
loop_
_entity_poly.entity_id
_entity_poly.type
_entity_poly.pdbx_seq_one_letter_code
_entity_poly.pdbx_strand_id
1 'polypeptide(L)'
;MTLGTEVHEPMFRSGVRLKGCQKKLVEQLIKQIHESPGPPTRKLIGRCLATLFNVGDASLLFDSINKCNDTVRNKDDSPSFLQVKLAAISCLGTMYQHLGRMTGRSYEETVYILLKSLKNAESQTRCEVMIAMEKKLCLDLVMQQLLVHKDIFKALRHCLDRSCS
;
A
#
# COMPACT_ATOMS: atom_id res chain seq x y z
N MET A 1 32.89 -3.70 33.02
CA MET A 1 31.46 -3.94 32.71
C MET A 1 31.28 -3.62 31.24
N THR A 2 31.03 -4.65 30.44
CA THR A 2 31.08 -4.65 28.98
C THR A 2 29.97 -3.82 28.34
N LEU A 3 30.36 -3.01 27.35
CA LEU A 3 29.48 -2.34 26.40
C LEU A 3 28.64 -3.37 25.62
N GLY A 4 27.34 -3.10 25.47
CA GLY A 4 26.45 -3.80 24.55
C GLY A 4 25.91 -2.81 23.52
N THR A 5 26.69 -2.55 22.49
CA THR A 5 26.22 -1.91 21.26
C THR A 5 25.29 -2.87 20.53
N GLU A 6 24.00 -2.56 20.43
CA GLU A 6 23.09 -3.25 19.53
C GLU A 6 23.42 -2.87 18.09
N VAL A 7 24.22 -3.76 17.51
CA VAL A 7 24.44 -4.04 16.10
C VAL A 7 23.38 -3.46 15.15
N HIS A 8 23.82 -2.42 14.44
CA HIS A 8 23.29 -1.98 13.16
C HIS A 8 23.41 -3.16 12.18
N GLU A 9 22.29 -3.83 11.88
CA GLU A 9 22.24 -4.97 10.96
C GLU A 9 22.57 -4.50 9.53
N PRO A 10 23.63 -5.02 8.89
CA PRO A 10 24.01 -4.59 7.55
C PRO A 10 23.26 -5.44 6.50
N MET A 11 22.05 -5.04 6.11
CA MET A 11 21.32 -5.71 5.02
C MET A 11 21.73 -5.13 3.64
N PHE A 12 23.00 -5.30 3.26
CA PHE A 12 23.47 -4.95 1.90
C PHE A 12 24.35 -6.08 1.34
N ARG A 13 23.80 -6.92 0.45
CA ARG A 13 24.59 -7.69 -0.56
C ARG A 13 23.82 -8.48 -1.66
N SER A 14 22.56 -8.18 -2.00
CA SER A 14 21.83 -8.97 -3.04
C SER A 14 21.27 -8.21 -4.25
N GLY A 15 21.56 -6.91 -4.42
CA GLY A 15 21.00 -6.10 -5.52
C GLY A 15 21.31 -6.58 -6.95
N VAL A 16 22.36 -7.38 -7.15
CA VAL A 16 22.88 -7.72 -8.50
C VAL A 16 22.14 -8.91 -9.16
N ARG A 17 21.45 -9.78 -8.41
CA ARG A 17 20.70 -10.93 -8.97
C ARG A 17 19.18 -10.75 -9.08
N LEU A 18 18.64 -9.66 -8.53
CA LEU A 18 17.19 -9.46 -8.46
C LEU A 18 16.57 -9.06 -9.80
N LYS A 19 17.28 -8.34 -10.67
CA LYS A 19 16.69 -7.79 -11.91
C LYS A 19 16.04 -8.84 -12.84
N GLY A 20 16.58 -10.05 -12.92
CA GLY A 20 16.01 -11.13 -13.75
C GLY A 20 14.81 -11.86 -13.12
N CYS A 21 14.75 -11.93 -11.79
CA CYS A 21 13.72 -12.68 -11.06
C CYS A 21 12.62 -11.79 -10.49
N GLN A 22 12.88 -10.48 -10.35
CA GLN A 22 11.97 -9.52 -9.74
C GLN A 22 10.63 -9.47 -10.47
N LYS A 23 10.64 -9.45 -11.81
CA LYS A 23 9.39 -9.45 -12.59
C LYS A 23 8.50 -10.65 -12.23
N LYS A 24 9.08 -11.85 -12.18
CA LYS A 24 8.37 -13.09 -11.81
C LYS A 24 7.84 -13.04 -10.37
N LEU A 25 8.64 -12.52 -9.45
CA LEU A 25 8.25 -12.35 -8.04
C LEU A 25 7.10 -11.36 -7.89
N VAL A 26 7.16 -10.22 -8.58
CA VAL A 26 6.08 -9.22 -8.59
C VAL A 26 4.81 -9.83 -9.17
N GLU A 27 4.89 -10.52 -10.32
CA GLU A 27 3.74 -11.19 -10.92
C GLU A 27 3.11 -12.24 -9.98
N GLN A 28 3.93 -13.03 -9.28
CA GLN A 28 3.43 -13.99 -8.29
C GLN A 28 2.76 -13.31 -7.10
N LEU A 29 3.34 -12.23 -6.57
CA LEU A 29 2.77 -11.48 -5.46
C LEU A 29 1.45 -10.80 -5.86
N ILE A 30 1.36 -10.23 -7.06
CA ILE A 30 0.11 -9.66 -7.59
C ILE A 30 -0.92 -10.77 -7.82
N LYS A 31 -0.52 -11.96 -8.26
CA LYS A 31 -1.44 -13.10 -8.35
C LYS A 31 -2.00 -13.48 -6.98
N GLN A 32 -1.16 -13.51 -5.94
CA GLN A 32 -1.57 -13.81 -4.57
C GLN A 32 -2.58 -12.79 -4.00
N ILE A 33 -2.60 -11.54 -4.47
CA ILE A 33 -3.63 -10.56 -4.12
C ILE A 33 -5.01 -11.01 -4.59
N HIS A 34 -5.10 -11.67 -5.75
CA HIS A 34 -6.34 -12.14 -6.36
C HIS A 34 -6.85 -13.48 -5.78
N GLU A 35 -6.01 -14.21 -5.05
CA GLU A 35 -6.36 -15.47 -4.38
C GLU A 35 -7.14 -15.26 -3.06
N SER A 36 -7.76 -14.10 -2.86
CA SER A 36 -8.48 -13.73 -1.63
C SER A 36 -7.67 -13.96 -0.34
N PRO A 37 -6.44 -13.42 -0.23
CA PRO A 37 -5.53 -13.70 0.88
C PRO A 37 -6.11 -13.22 2.21
N GLY A 38 -5.80 -13.89 3.32
CA GLY A 38 -6.22 -13.45 4.65
C GLY A 38 -5.49 -12.17 5.13
N PRO A 39 -5.97 -11.51 6.20
CA PRO A 39 -5.36 -10.29 6.76
C PRO A 39 -3.83 -10.34 7.00
N PRO A 40 -3.24 -11.42 7.58
CA PRO A 40 -1.79 -11.48 7.76
C PRO A 40 -1.04 -11.60 6.43
N THR A 41 -1.59 -12.37 5.49
CA THR A 41 -1.00 -12.59 4.16
C THR A 41 -0.99 -11.31 3.33
N ARG A 42 -2.07 -10.51 3.37
CA ARG A 42 -2.14 -9.19 2.70
C ARG A 42 -1.02 -8.25 3.16
N LYS A 43 -0.80 -8.16 4.47
CA LYS A 43 0.26 -7.32 5.07
C LYS A 43 1.64 -7.81 4.64
N LEU A 44 1.84 -9.13 4.59
CA LEU A 44 3.10 -9.71 4.15
C LEU A 44 3.37 -9.42 2.67
N ILE A 45 2.37 -9.60 1.78
CA ILE A 45 2.50 -9.31 0.35
C ILE A 45 2.90 -7.84 0.13
N GLY A 46 2.21 -6.91 0.79
CA GLY A 46 2.53 -5.47 0.69
C GLY A 46 3.95 -5.15 1.12
N ARG A 47 4.44 -5.77 2.21
CA ARG A 47 5.84 -5.61 2.68
C ARG A 47 6.83 -6.23 1.70
N CYS A 48 6.55 -7.41 1.15
CA CYS A 48 7.40 -8.06 0.17
C CYS A 48 7.54 -7.20 -1.11
N LEU A 49 6.43 -6.66 -1.62
CA LEU A 49 6.44 -5.75 -2.76
C LEU A 49 7.25 -4.48 -2.46
N ALA A 50 7.00 -3.85 -1.30
CA ALA A 50 7.72 -2.67 -0.87
C ALA A 50 9.24 -2.91 -0.81
N THR A 51 9.67 -4.00 -0.15
CA THR A 51 11.08 -4.36 -0.06
C THR A 51 11.66 -4.66 -1.44
N LEU A 52 10.96 -5.42 -2.30
CA LEU A 52 11.42 -5.76 -3.65
C LEU A 52 11.70 -4.52 -4.49
N PHE A 53 10.83 -3.52 -4.45
CA PHE A 53 11.04 -2.27 -5.18
C PHE A 53 12.10 -1.37 -4.52
N ASN A 54 12.27 -1.45 -3.21
CA ASN A 54 13.27 -0.66 -2.49
C ASN A 54 14.71 -1.15 -2.74
N VAL A 55 14.92 -2.47 -2.83
CA VAL A 55 16.24 -3.05 -3.13
C VAL A 55 16.47 -3.37 -4.61
N GLY A 56 15.40 -3.44 -5.39
CA GLY A 56 15.41 -3.83 -6.80
C GLY A 56 15.17 -2.66 -7.75
N ASP A 57 14.48 -2.95 -8.85
CA ASP A 57 14.18 -2.01 -9.93
C ASP A 57 12.78 -1.40 -9.79
N ALA A 58 12.64 -0.08 -9.87
CA ALA A 58 11.36 0.61 -9.73
C ALA A 58 10.54 0.69 -11.04
N SER A 59 11.03 0.15 -12.16
CA SER A 59 10.32 0.16 -13.46
C SER A 59 8.93 -0.45 -13.41
N LEU A 60 8.73 -1.49 -12.59
CA LEU A 60 7.44 -2.18 -12.42
C LEU A 60 6.56 -1.59 -11.31
N LEU A 61 7.04 -0.57 -10.58
CA LEU A 61 6.32 0.03 -9.46
C LEU A 61 5.01 0.67 -9.92
N PHE A 62 5.08 1.50 -10.96
CA PHE A 62 3.91 2.18 -11.52
C PHE A 62 2.88 1.19 -12.08
N ASP A 63 3.34 0.16 -12.79
CA ASP A 63 2.48 -0.91 -13.31
C ASP A 63 1.78 -1.67 -12.16
N SER A 64 2.49 -1.96 -11.08
CA SER A 64 1.95 -2.64 -9.90
C SER A 64 0.94 -1.78 -9.13
N ILE A 65 1.21 -0.48 -9.01
CA ILE A 65 0.28 0.50 -8.41
C ILE A 65 -0.99 0.59 -9.26
N ASN A 66 -0.86 0.70 -10.57
CA ASN A 66 -2.01 0.77 -11.48
C ASN A 66 -2.87 -0.49 -11.41
N LYS A 67 -2.25 -1.68 -11.40
CA LYS A 67 -2.98 -2.94 -11.19
C LYS A 67 -3.76 -2.96 -9.89
N CYS A 68 -3.14 -2.53 -8.78
CA CYS A 68 -3.85 -2.44 -7.51
C CYS A 68 -4.98 -1.39 -7.54
N ASN A 69 -4.75 -0.24 -8.18
CA ASN A 69 -5.76 0.81 -8.35
C ASN A 69 -6.98 0.29 -9.16
N ASP A 70 -6.75 -0.48 -10.23
CA ASP A 70 -7.81 -1.11 -11.03
C ASP A 70 -8.61 -2.13 -10.21
N THR A 71 -7.93 -2.94 -9.38
CA THR A 71 -8.61 -3.84 -8.43
C THR A 71 -9.52 -3.08 -7.47
N VAL A 72 -9.08 -1.94 -6.93
CA VAL A 72 -9.90 -1.12 -6.02
C VAL A 72 -11.07 -0.44 -6.73
N ARG A 73 -10.89 -0.07 -8.01
CA ARG A 73 -11.93 0.56 -8.84
C ARG A 73 -13.04 -0.40 -9.22
N ASN A 74 -12.77 -1.71 -9.19
CA ASN A 74 -13.72 -2.73 -9.55
C ASN A 74 -14.94 -2.73 -8.59
N LYS A 75 -16.14 -2.79 -9.18
CA LYS A 75 -17.43 -2.72 -8.50
C LYS A 75 -18.00 -4.09 -8.12
N ASP A 76 -17.24 -5.17 -8.30
CA ASP A 76 -17.66 -6.50 -7.86
C ASP A 76 -17.74 -6.52 -6.32
N ASP A 77 -18.93 -6.80 -5.79
CA ASP A 77 -19.20 -6.80 -4.34
C ASP A 77 -19.30 -8.21 -3.76
N SER A 78 -18.81 -9.21 -4.50
CA SER A 78 -18.69 -10.58 -3.99
C SER A 78 -17.77 -10.61 -2.76
N PRO A 79 -18.06 -11.42 -1.72
CA PRO A 79 -17.24 -11.48 -0.51
C PRO A 79 -15.80 -11.94 -0.76
N SER A 80 -15.58 -12.77 -1.78
CA SER A 80 -14.24 -13.13 -2.29
C SER A 80 -13.53 -11.92 -2.90
N PHE A 81 -14.22 -11.15 -3.74
CA PHE A 81 -13.65 -9.97 -4.37
C PHE A 81 -13.41 -8.83 -3.39
N LEU A 82 -14.24 -8.70 -2.35
CA LEU A 82 -14.01 -7.79 -1.23
C LEU A 82 -12.65 -8.04 -0.59
N GLN A 83 -12.30 -9.30 -0.34
CA GLN A 83 -11.01 -9.69 0.19
C GLN A 83 -9.84 -9.28 -0.71
N VAL A 84 -10.02 -9.39 -2.04
CA VAL A 84 -9.06 -8.95 -3.04
C VAL A 84 -8.92 -7.42 -3.07
N LYS A 85 -10.02 -6.66 -2.98
CA LYS A 85 -9.97 -5.18 -2.85
C LYS A 85 -9.18 -4.76 -1.61
N LEU A 86 -9.50 -5.35 -0.46
CA LEU A 86 -8.82 -5.07 0.81
C LEU A 86 -7.32 -5.40 0.73
N ALA A 87 -6.96 -6.49 0.05
CA ALA A 87 -5.57 -6.85 -0.21
C ALA A 87 -4.84 -5.78 -1.04
N ALA A 88 -5.45 -5.32 -2.13
CA ALA A 88 -4.90 -4.26 -2.97
C ALA A 88 -4.73 -2.94 -2.20
N ILE A 89 -5.73 -2.55 -1.39
CA ILE A 89 -5.69 -1.35 -0.53
C ILE A 89 -4.52 -1.43 0.46
N SER A 90 -4.38 -2.55 1.16
CA SER A 90 -3.32 -2.74 2.16
C SER A 90 -1.92 -2.77 1.52
N CYS A 91 -1.81 -3.36 0.33
CA CYS A 91 -0.58 -3.36 -0.47
C CYS A 91 -0.22 -1.94 -0.92
N LEU A 92 -1.18 -1.18 -1.45
CA LEU A 92 -0.99 0.23 -1.81
C LEU A 92 -0.49 1.04 -0.62
N GLY A 93 -1.17 0.96 0.53
CA GLY A 93 -0.75 1.67 1.74
C GLY A 93 0.71 1.38 2.14
N THR A 94 1.11 0.11 2.09
CA THR A 94 2.48 -0.30 2.44
C THR A 94 3.50 0.12 1.37
N MET A 95 3.17 0.00 0.08
CA MET A 95 4.03 0.47 -1.00
C MET A 95 4.27 1.98 -0.91
N TYR A 96 3.22 2.78 -0.66
CA TYR A 96 3.38 4.22 -0.48
C TYR A 96 4.12 4.59 0.80
N GLN A 97 3.97 3.83 1.89
CA GLN A 97 4.71 4.03 3.14
C GLN A 97 6.23 3.82 2.99
N HIS A 98 6.68 3.01 2.04
CA HIS A 98 8.12 2.77 1.84
C HIS A 98 8.68 3.46 0.59
N LEU A 99 7.85 3.64 -0.44
CA LEU A 99 8.26 4.09 -1.77
C LEU A 99 7.60 5.41 -2.17
N GLY A 100 6.86 6.08 -1.28
CA GLY A 100 6.07 7.26 -1.64
C GLY A 100 6.86 8.42 -2.25
N ARG A 101 8.17 8.52 -1.96
CA ARG A 101 9.07 9.49 -2.61
C ARG A 101 9.27 9.21 -4.12
N MET A 102 9.03 7.98 -4.56
CA MET A 102 9.25 7.51 -5.92
C MET A 102 7.97 7.49 -6.76
N THR A 103 6.78 7.63 -6.16
CA THR A 103 5.49 7.41 -6.81
C THR A 103 4.86 8.66 -7.45
N GLY A 104 5.48 9.83 -7.29
CA GLY A 104 5.17 11.06 -8.03
C GLY A 104 3.66 11.35 -8.17
N ARG A 105 3.20 11.61 -9.41
CA ARG A 105 1.80 11.96 -9.71
C ARG A 105 0.79 10.84 -9.50
N SER A 106 1.22 9.56 -9.52
CA SER A 106 0.33 8.42 -9.24
C SER A 106 -0.22 8.45 -7.82
N TYR A 107 0.42 9.22 -6.92
CA TYR A 107 -0.08 9.45 -5.57
C TYR A 107 -1.49 10.05 -5.58
N GLU A 108 -1.73 11.14 -6.31
CA GLU A 108 -3.01 11.85 -6.33
C GLU A 108 -4.13 10.97 -6.90
N GLU A 109 -3.84 10.23 -7.97
CA GLU A 109 -4.77 9.28 -8.57
C GLU A 109 -5.17 8.17 -7.60
N THR A 110 -4.20 7.53 -6.92
CA THR A 110 -4.53 6.52 -5.91
C THR A 110 -5.34 7.10 -4.75
N VAL A 111 -5.02 8.33 -4.28
CA VAL A 111 -5.82 8.98 -3.21
C VAL A 111 -7.27 9.14 -3.66
N TYR A 112 -7.48 9.64 -4.88
CA TYR A 112 -8.82 9.85 -5.42
C TYR A 112 -9.62 8.54 -5.51
N ILE A 113 -8.98 7.46 -5.98
CA ILE A 113 -9.61 6.12 -6.08
C ILE A 113 -9.96 5.59 -4.69
N LEU A 114 -9.06 5.72 -3.71
CA LEU A 114 -9.31 5.29 -2.32
C LEU A 114 -10.44 6.10 -1.67
N LEU A 115 -10.49 7.42 -1.86
CA LEU A 115 -11.57 8.29 -1.38
C LEU A 115 -12.92 7.90 -1.98
N LYS A 116 -12.94 7.56 -3.27
CA LYS A 116 -14.15 7.08 -3.94
C LYS A 116 -14.59 5.72 -3.42
N SER A 117 -13.64 4.82 -3.16
CA SER A 117 -13.90 3.51 -2.56
C SER A 117 -14.48 3.67 -1.14
N LEU A 118 -13.94 4.58 -0.34
CA LEU A 118 -14.39 4.87 1.03
C LEU A 118 -15.86 5.32 1.11
N LYS A 119 -16.35 6.08 0.11
CA LYS A 119 -17.73 6.60 0.10
C LYS A 119 -18.80 5.52 -0.09
N ASN A 120 -18.47 4.44 -0.79
CA ASN A 120 -19.42 3.40 -1.19
C ASN A 120 -19.22 2.07 -0.46
N ALA A 121 -18.21 1.95 0.40
CA ALA A 121 -17.80 0.65 0.93
C ALA A 121 -18.31 0.38 2.35
N GLU A 122 -18.48 -0.91 2.65
CA GLU A 122 -18.87 -1.42 3.96
C GLU A 122 -17.83 -1.15 5.06
N SER A 123 -18.21 -1.39 6.33
CA SER A 123 -17.39 -1.10 7.51
C SER A 123 -15.96 -1.66 7.44
N GLN A 124 -15.78 -2.90 6.96
CA GLN A 124 -14.45 -3.52 6.87
C GLN A 124 -13.52 -2.82 5.87
N THR A 125 -14.05 -2.43 4.71
CA THR A 125 -13.29 -1.68 3.70
C THR A 125 -12.98 -0.28 4.16
N ARG A 126 -13.89 0.37 4.89
CA ARG A 126 -13.62 1.68 5.49
C ARG A 126 -12.40 1.62 6.42
N CYS A 127 -12.33 0.62 7.30
CA CYS A 127 -11.19 0.46 8.22
C CYS A 127 -9.86 0.23 7.49
N GLU A 128 -9.80 -0.68 6.51
CA GLU A 128 -8.55 -0.92 5.77
C GLU A 128 -8.15 0.27 4.90
N VAL A 129 -9.08 0.97 4.26
CA VAL A 129 -8.78 2.21 3.53
C VAL A 129 -8.24 3.27 4.47
N MET A 130 -8.82 3.45 5.66
CA MET A 130 -8.30 4.38 6.66
C MET A 130 -6.87 4.03 7.08
N ILE A 131 -6.59 2.77 7.38
CA ILE A 131 -5.25 2.30 7.77
C ILE A 131 -4.25 2.49 6.61
N ALA A 132 -4.66 2.17 5.38
CA ALA A 132 -3.80 2.36 4.20
C ALA A 132 -3.52 3.85 3.93
N MET A 133 -4.52 4.71 4.11
CA MET A 133 -4.36 6.16 4.03
C MET A 133 -3.46 6.67 5.15
N GLU A 134 -3.63 6.23 6.39
CA GLU A 134 -2.76 6.56 7.51
C GLU A 134 -1.30 6.20 7.20
N LYS A 135 -1.03 4.96 6.76
CA LYS A 135 0.31 4.52 6.35
C LYS A 135 0.90 5.36 5.22
N LYS A 136 0.07 5.77 4.27
CA LYS A 136 0.44 6.65 3.16
C LYS A 136 0.75 8.08 3.62
N LEU A 137 0.06 8.56 4.65
CA LEU A 137 0.25 9.88 5.26
C LEU A 137 1.44 9.91 6.24
N CYS A 138 1.73 8.77 6.89
CA CYS A 138 2.77 8.64 7.92
C CYS A 138 4.18 8.55 7.32
N LEU A 139 4.32 8.69 5.99
CA LEU A 139 5.61 8.88 5.32
C LEU A 139 6.16 10.28 5.64
N ASP A 140 6.69 10.41 6.86
CA ASP A 140 7.41 11.55 7.45
C ASP A 140 6.74 12.93 7.31
N LEU A 141 6.78 13.68 8.41
CA LEU A 141 6.50 15.12 8.52
C LEU A 141 7.40 16.02 7.63
N VAL A 142 8.07 15.45 6.64
CA VAL A 142 9.10 16.06 5.83
C VAL A 142 8.85 15.62 4.37
N MET A 143 8.02 16.39 3.66
CA MET A 143 8.17 16.80 2.25
C MET A 143 6.81 17.10 1.55
N GLN A 144 6.50 18.40 1.42
CA GLN A 144 6.00 19.04 0.18
C GLN A 144 4.67 18.59 -0.49
N GLN A 145 3.63 18.09 0.19
CA GLN A 145 2.26 18.05 -0.39
C GLN A 145 1.12 18.37 0.59
N LEU A 146 1.22 19.49 1.32
CA LEU A 146 0.28 19.91 2.38
C LEU A 146 -1.21 19.96 1.97
N LEU A 147 -1.51 20.18 0.68
CA LEU A 147 -2.89 20.32 0.18
C LEU A 147 -3.64 18.99 0.12
N VAL A 148 -3.02 17.91 -0.37
CA VAL A 148 -3.67 16.60 -0.50
C VAL A 148 -3.86 15.96 0.88
N HIS A 149 -2.91 16.17 1.81
CA HIS A 149 -3.03 15.72 3.20
C HIS A 149 -4.26 16.30 3.91
N LYS A 150 -4.64 17.56 3.63
CA LYS A 150 -5.82 18.20 4.25
C LYS A 150 -7.13 17.53 3.83
N ASP A 151 -7.30 17.21 2.55
CA ASP A 151 -8.52 16.59 2.05
C ASP A 151 -8.63 15.12 2.48
N ILE A 152 -7.50 14.41 2.54
CA ILE A 152 -7.45 13.07 3.13
C ILE A 152 -7.84 13.13 4.61
N PHE A 153 -7.25 14.04 5.39
CA PHE A 153 -7.55 14.16 6.82
C PHE A 153 -9.02 14.52 7.09
N LYS A 154 -9.60 15.42 6.28
CA LYS A 154 -11.05 15.74 6.34
C LYS A 154 -11.91 14.52 6.01
N ALA A 155 -11.56 13.77 4.97
CA ALA A 155 -12.32 12.58 4.58
C ALA A 155 -12.24 11.47 5.62
N LEU A 156 -11.05 11.23 6.19
CA LEU A 156 -10.83 10.28 7.28
C LEU A 156 -11.64 10.68 8.52
N ARG A 157 -11.58 11.95 8.92
CA ARG A 157 -12.34 12.48 10.08
C ARG A 157 -13.85 12.36 9.88
N HIS A 158 -14.37 12.69 8.69
CA HIS A 158 -15.78 12.54 8.38
C HIS A 158 -16.25 11.07 8.39
N CYS A 159 -15.40 10.12 8.00
CA CYS A 159 -15.75 8.71 8.07
C CYS A 159 -15.61 8.10 9.48
N LEU A 160 -14.67 8.59 10.31
CA LEU A 160 -14.57 8.21 11.73
C LEU A 160 -15.84 8.62 12.50
N ASP A 161 -16.33 9.83 12.24
CA ASP A 161 -17.56 10.36 12.85
C ASP A 161 -18.78 9.46 12.54
N ARG A 162 -18.88 8.94 11.31
CA ARG A 162 -19.96 8.04 10.88
C ARG A 162 -19.77 6.55 11.20
N SER A 163 -18.65 6.16 11.80
CA SER A 163 -18.41 4.76 12.19
C SER A 163 -18.77 4.50 13.66
N CYS A 164 -19.06 5.57 14.43
CA CYS A 164 -19.49 5.55 15.83
C CYS A 164 -20.98 5.90 16.02
N SER A 165 -21.80 5.95 14.96
CA SER A 165 -23.26 6.11 15.05
C SER A 165 -23.99 4.88 14.56
#